data_AF-A0A946VEP4-F1
#
_entry.id   AF-A0A946VEP4-F1
#
_cell.length_a   1.000
_cell.length_b   1.000
_cell.length_c   1.000
_cell.angle_alpha   90.00
_cell.angle_beta   90.00
_cell.angle_gamma   90.00
#
_symmetry.space_group_name_H-M   'P 1'
#
loop_
_entity.id
_entity.type
_entity.pdbx_description
1 polymer ?
#
loop_
_entity_poly.entity_id
_entity_poly.type
_entity_poly.pdbx_seq_one_letter_code
_entity_poly.pdbx_strand_id
1 'polypeptide(L)'
;MNVNKQLAQIAEAANELISYIESESWDDAMRLSLQWDTKIRNLMRGLSAEQFIAMKCQIESLASQNANIKNRLIKLRAKVLTQIKENRSSRVAIQQYNNSF
;
A
#
# COMPACT_ATOMS: atom_id res chain seq x y z
N MET A 1 8.28 -26.34 -5.28
CA MET A 1 8.16 -24.87 -5.45
C MET A 1 9.22 -24.21 -4.58
N ASN A 2 10.03 -23.28 -5.12
CA ASN A 2 11.18 -22.73 -4.38
C ASN A 2 10.74 -21.50 -3.57
N VAL A 3 10.80 -21.60 -2.24
CA VAL A 3 10.38 -20.55 -1.30
C VAL A 3 11.17 -19.24 -1.53
N ASN A 4 12.44 -19.32 -1.92
CA ASN A 4 13.25 -18.14 -2.26
C ASN A 4 12.66 -17.37 -3.44
N LYS A 5 12.14 -18.08 -4.45
CA LYS A 5 11.50 -17.46 -5.61
C LYS A 5 10.20 -16.74 -5.20
N GLN A 6 9.45 -17.29 -4.26
CA GLN A 6 8.23 -16.65 -3.76
C GLN A 6 8.54 -15.39 -2.95
N LEU A 7 9.55 -15.43 -2.07
CA LEU A 7 9.99 -14.24 -1.33
C LEU A 7 10.49 -13.13 -2.26
N ALA A 8 11.27 -13.48 -3.28
CA ALA A 8 11.73 -12.52 -4.28
C ALA A 8 10.56 -11.83 -5.00
N GLN A 9 9.55 -12.60 -5.43
CA GLN A 9 8.34 -12.05 -6.07
C GLN A 9 7.50 -11.16 -5.14
N ILE A 10 7.51 -11.43 -3.83
CA ILE A 10 6.83 -10.61 -2.83
C ILE A 10 7.60 -9.30 -2.60
N ALA A 11 8.93 -9.35 -2.61
CA ALA A 11 9.78 -8.16 -2.49
C ALA A 11 9.68 -7.25 -3.71
N GLU A 12 9.67 -7.82 -4.92
CA GLU A 12 9.47 -7.09 -6.17
C GLU A 12 8.12 -6.37 -6.19
N ALA A 13 7.05 -7.07 -5.84
CA ALA A 13 5.71 -6.47 -5.74
C ALA A 13 5.65 -5.36 -4.66
N ALA A 14 6.40 -5.46 -3.57
CA ALA A 14 6.46 -4.41 -2.56
C ALA A 14 7.16 -3.14 -3.10
N ASN A 15 8.27 -3.30 -3.83
CA ASN A 15 8.97 -2.18 -4.47
C ASN A 15 8.12 -1.51 -5.56
N GLU A 16 7.42 -2.31 -6.35
CA GLU A 16 6.50 -1.82 -7.37
C GLU A 16 5.31 -1.06 -6.73
N LEU A 17 4.76 -1.57 -5.63
CA LEU A 17 3.71 -0.89 -4.87
C LEU A 17 4.18 0.46 -4.30
N ILE A 18 5.42 0.52 -3.79
CA ILE A 18 6.03 1.78 -3.36
C ILE A 18 6.12 2.76 -4.53
N SER A 19 6.54 2.29 -5.71
CA SER A 19 6.68 3.11 -6.91
C SER A 19 5.33 3.65 -7.42
N TYR A 20 4.27 2.84 -7.40
CA TYR A 20 2.91 3.30 -7.71
C TYR A 20 2.42 4.35 -6.72
N ILE A 21 2.75 4.18 -5.43
CA ILE A 21 2.40 5.17 -4.40
C ILE A 21 3.15 6.48 -4.61
N GLU A 22 4.42 6.45 -5.01
CA GLU A 22 5.23 7.64 -5.28
C GLU A 22 4.78 8.40 -6.54
N SER A 23 4.35 7.67 -7.56
CA SER A 23 3.84 8.23 -8.82
C SER A 23 2.37 8.62 -8.79
N GLU A 24 1.71 8.50 -7.63
CA GLU A 24 0.28 8.74 -7.46
C GLU A 24 -0.64 7.85 -8.35
N SER A 25 -0.14 6.68 -8.76
CA SER A 25 -0.89 5.69 -9.58
C SER A 25 -1.76 4.79 -8.68
N TRP A 26 -2.85 5.35 -8.15
CA TRP A 26 -3.61 4.73 -7.05
C TRP A 26 -4.37 3.46 -7.41
N ASP A 27 -4.93 3.38 -8.62
CA ASP A 27 -5.68 2.20 -9.06
C ASP A 27 -4.74 0.99 -9.20
N ASP A 28 -3.54 1.22 -9.72
CA ASP A 28 -2.49 0.20 -9.83
C ASP A 28 -1.95 -0.21 -8.46
N ALA A 29 -1.71 0.76 -7.58
CA ALA A 29 -1.32 0.49 -6.19
C ALA A 29 -2.39 -0.36 -5.47
N MET A 30 -3.67 -0.04 -5.63
CA MET A 30 -4.77 -0.78 -5.02
C MET A 30 -4.84 -2.23 -5.56
N ARG A 31 -4.80 -2.38 -6.89
CA ARG A 31 -4.82 -3.70 -7.55
C ARG A 31 -3.66 -4.58 -7.10
N LEU A 32 -2.44 -4.03 -7.05
CA LEU A 32 -1.26 -4.76 -6.63
C LEU A 32 -1.29 -5.12 -5.14
N SER A 33 -1.81 -4.23 -4.28
CA SER A 33 -1.92 -4.48 -2.83
C SER A 33 -2.76 -5.73 -2.51
N LEU A 34 -3.88 -5.94 -3.21
CA LEU A 34 -4.76 -7.10 -3.02
C LEU A 34 -4.07 -8.42 -3.39
N GLN A 35 -3.28 -8.39 -4.45
CA GLN A 35 -2.50 -9.54 -4.89
C GLN A 35 -1.37 -9.87 -3.91
N TRP A 36 -0.68 -8.83 -3.42
CA TRP A 36 0.44 -8.96 -2.51
C TRP A 36 0.05 -9.59 -1.17
N ASP A 37 -1.08 -9.17 -0.61
CA ASP A 37 -1.65 -9.71 0.63
C ASP A 37 -1.94 -11.22 0.53
N THR A 38 -2.43 -11.63 -0.63
CA THR A 38 -2.71 -13.05 -0.95
C THR A 38 -1.41 -13.85 -1.11
N LYS A 39 -0.38 -13.27 -1.74
CA LYS A 39 0.94 -13.90 -1.88
C LYS A 39 1.60 -14.15 -0.52
N ILE A 40 1.53 -13.19 0.40
CA ILE A 40 2.07 -13.34 1.77
C ILE A 40 1.33 -14.44 2.52
N ARG A 41 -0.01 -14.44 2.52
CA ARG A 41 -0.80 -15.47 3.21
C ARG A 41 -0.48 -16.88 2.70
N ASN A 42 -0.34 -17.04 1.38
CA ASN A 42 -0.02 -18.33 0.77
C ASN A 42 1.39 -18.79 1.12
N LEU A 43 2.36 -17.87 1.15
CA LEU A 43 3.72 -18.17 1.59
C LEU A 43 3.74 -18.64 3.05
N MET A 44 3.09 -17.90 3.95
CA MET A 44 3.09 -18.21 5.39
C MET A 44 2.41 -19.54 5.72
N ARG A 45 1.37 -19.94 4.97
CA ARG A 45 0.71 -21.25 5.13
C ARG A 45 1.56 -22.43 4.67
N GLY A 46 2.50 -22.20 3.76
CA GLY A 46 3.35 -23.25 3.18
C GLY A 46 4.73 -23.40 3.82
N LEU A 47 5.09 -22.52 4.77
CA LEU A 47 6.40 -22.48 5.40
C LEU A 47 6.46 -23.42 6.62
N SER A 48 7.45 -24.32 6.64
CA SER A 48 7.82 -25.04 7.87
C SER A 48 8.60 -24.13 8.83
N ALA A 49 8.72 -24.53 10.10
CA ALA A 49 9.49 -23.77 11.09
C ALA A 49 10.98 -23.64 10.71
N GLU A 50 11.60 -24.68 10.16
CA GLU A 50 12.99 -24.65 9.71
C GLU A 50 13.20 -23.70 8.52
N GLN A 51 12.27 -23.70 7.56
CA GLN A 51 12.30 -22.77 6.43
C GLN A 51 12.09 -21.33 6.91
N PHE A 52 11.19 -21.12 7.87
CA PHE A 52 10.98 -19.80 8.46
C PHE A 52 12.26 -19.26 9.13
N ILE A 53 12.96 -20.10 9.90
CA ILE A 53 14.24 -19.73 10.54
C ILE A 53 15.31 -19.42 9.48
N ALA A 54 15.44 -20.27 8.46
CA ALA A 54 16.42 -20.10 7.40
C ALA A 54 16.19 -18.80 6.58
N MET A 55 14.94 -18.34 6.52
CA MET A 55 14.54 -17.18 5.70
C MET A 55 14.14 -15.96 6.53
N LYS A 56 14.39 -16.00 7.85
CA LYS A 56 13.94 -15.01 8.82
C LYS A 56 14.29 -13.57 8.40
N CYS A 57 15.53 -13.33 7.98
CA CYS A 57 15.96 -12.00 7.56
C CYS A 57 15.17 -11.46 6.35
N GLN A 58 14.87 -12.32 5.37
CA GLN A 58 14.08 -11.90 4.20
C GLN A 58 12.63 -11.60 4.59
N ILE A 59 12.04 -12.41 5.49
CA ILE A 59 10.68 -12.18 6.01
C ILE A 59 10.61 -10.88 6.82
N GLU A 60 11.60 -10.61 7.68
CA GLU A 60 11.69 -9.36 8.44
C GLU A 60 11.85 -8.14 7.53
N SER A 61 12.64 -8.25 6.46
CA SER A 61 12.77 -7.20 5.44
C SER A 61 11.43 -6.89 4.78
N LEU A 62 10.67 -7.91 4.37
CA LEU A 62 9.33 -7.75 3.81
C LEU A 62 8.35 -7.12 4.80
N ALA A 63 8.43 -7.48 6.08
CA ALA A 63 7.61 -6.88 7.12
C ALA A 63 7.90 -5.37 7.29
N SER A 64 9.18 -4.98 7.22
CA SER A 64 9.60 -3.58 7.23
C SER A 64 9.07 -2.81 6.00
N GLN A 65 9.18 -3.40 4.81
CA GLN A 65 8.60 -2.82 3.59
C GLN A 65 7.08 -2.63 3.72
N ASN A 66 6.38 -3.59 4.32
CA ASN A 66 4.93 -3.48 4.59
C ASN A 66 4.60 -2.30 5.51
N ALA A 67 5.36 -2.12 6.58
CA ALA A 67 5.18 -1.01 7.49
C ALA A 67 5.39 0.34 6.76
N ASN A 68 6.39 0.44 5.88
CA ASN A 68 6.63 1.63 5.07
C ASN A 68 5.45 1.93 4.12
N ILE A 69 4.97 0.92 3.38
CA ILE A 69 3.80 1.04 2.51
C ILE A 69 2.58 1.55 3.30
N LYS A 70 2.28 0.94 4.45
CA LYS A 70 1.16 1.36 5.31
C LYS A 70 1.29 2.82 5.75
N ASN A 71 2.47 3.24 6.18
CA ASN A 71 2.71 4.62 6.60
C ASN A 71 2.50 5.62 5.46
N ARG A 72 2.90 5.27 4.24
CA ARG A 72 2.67 6.11 3.05
C ARG A 72 1.19 6.21 2.71
N LEU A 73 0.45 5.10 2.76
CA LEU A 73 -1.00 5.08 2.54
C LEU A 73 -1.76 5.90 3.59
N ILE A 74 -1.34 5.88 4.86
CA ILE A 74 -1.93 6.72 5.93
C ILE A 74 -1.74 8.21 5.61
N LYS A 75 -0.52 8.61 5.23
CA LYS A 75 -0.22 10.01 4.85
C LYS A 75 -1.05 10.44 3.65
N LEU A 76 -1.18 9.59 2.64
CA LEU A 76 -2.01 9.86 1.48
C LEU A 76 -3.49 10.03 1.86
N ARG A 77 -4.03 9.13 2.67
CA ARG A 77 -5.42 9.22 3.15
C ARG A 77 -5.67 10.57 3.83
N ALA A 78 -4.72 11.05 4.63
CA ALA A 78 -4.81 12.37 5.24
C ALA A 78 -4.83 13.50 4.20
N LYS A 79 -3.94 13.47 3.18
CA LYS A 79 -3.92 14.44 2.07
C LYS A 79 -5.25 14.48 1.31
N VAL A 80 -5.79 13.32 0.95
CA VAL A 80 -7.08 13.20 0.24
C VAL A 80 -8.24 13.75 1.09
N LEU A 81 -8.27 13.43 2.39
CA LEU A 81 -9.29 13.96 3.29
C LEU A 81 -9.23 15.49 3.41
N THR A 82 -8.04 16.08 3.42
CA THR A 82 -7.87 17.53 3.39
C THR A 82 -8.40 18.14 2.09
N GLN A 83 -8.01 17.58 0.93
CA GLN A 83 -8.49 18.04 -0.38
C GLN A 83 -10.02 17.95 -0.52
N ILE A 84 -10.65 16.89 0.00
CA ILE A 84 -12.11 16.75 0.01
C ILE A 84 -12.75 17.85 0.85
N LYS A 85 -12.18 18.17 2.03
CA LYS A 85 -12.68 19.25 2.88
C LYS A 85 -12.54 20.60 2.20
N GLU A 86 -11.41 20.89 1.57
CA GLU A 86 -11.16 22.12 0.82
C GLU A 86 -12.17 22.28 -0.31
N ASN A 87 -12.34 21.26 -1.16
CA ASN A 87 -13.34 21.28 -2.23
C ASN A 87 -14.77 21.48 -1.72
N ARG A 88 -15.12 20.87 -0.59
CA ARG A 88 -16.44 21.07 0.04
C ARG A 88 -16.62 22.53 0.48
N SER A 89 -15.61 23.12 1.13
CA SER A 89 -15.63 24.52 1.55
C SER A 89 -15.74 25.47 0.36
N SER A 90 -14.99 25.23 -0.72
CA SER A 90 -15.08 26.01 -1.96
C SER A 90 -16.48 25.95 -2.57
N ARG A 91 -17.11 24.77 -2.62
CA ARG A 91 -18.49 24.64 -3.11
C ARG A 91 -19.49 25.43 -2.25
N VAL A 92 -19.35 25.41 -0.93
CA VAL A 92 -20.22 26.17 -0.02
C VAL A 92 -20.04 27.67 -0.24
N ALA A 93 -18.79 28.15 -0.37
CA ALA A 93 -18.51 29.56 -0.63
C ALA A 93 -19.11 30.04 -1.96
N ILE A 94 -18.98 29.25 -3.03
CA ILE A 94 -19.60 29.54 -4.34
C ILE A 94 -21.12 29.64 -4.21
N GLN A 95 -21.73 28.71 -3.47
CA GLN A 95 -23.18 28.71 -3.28
C GLN A 95 -23.67 29.92 -2.46
N GLN A 96 -22.93 30.34 -1.44
CA GLN A 96 -23.24 31.53 -0.65
C GLN A 96 -23.13 32.81 -1.48
N TYR A 97 -22.10 32.92 -2.33
CA TYR A 97 -21.93 34.03 -3.27
C TYR A 97 -23.12 34.13 -4.23
N ASN A 98 -23.50 33.01 -4.85
CA ASN A 98 -24.63 32.98 -5.79
C ASN A 98 -25.98 33.32 -5.14
N ASN A 99 -26.15 33.11 -3.83
CA ASN A 99 -27.39 33.42 -3.11
C ASN A 99 -27.45 34.87 -2.60
N SER A 100 -26.37 35.64 -2.75
CA SER A 100 -26.24 37.01 -2.26
C SER A 100 -26.50 38.08 -3.35
N PHE A 101 -26.88 37.64 -4.55
CA PHE A 101 -27.28 38.43 -5.72
C PHE A 101 -28.59 37.87 -6.28
#